data_AF-A0A844NXH7-F1
#
_entry.id   AF-A0A844NXH7-F1
#
_cell.length_a   1.000
_cell.length_b   1.000
_cell.length_c   1.000
_cell.angle_alpha   90.00
_cell.angle_beta   90.00
_cell.angle_gamma   90.00
#
_symmetry.space_group_name_H-M   'P 1'
#
loop_
_entity.id
_entity.type
_entity.pdbx_description
1 polymer ?
#
loop_
_entity_poly.entity_id
_entity_poly.type
_entity_poly.pdbx_seq_one_letter_code
_entity_poly.pdbx_strand_id
1 'polypeptide(L)'
;MLTLKANQKNLHRTVCAELKEKVSLQNSEDTAIEKGHGRLEVSEYHVVNTEKIVSEFPDWPKIKTFGVAVSYRATKYGRDSIQYCYYISSANLNSEKFAIAVRSHWGIEKKLDWVLDIAMNENDCQIYRDSVAESLACTRHIGLNMPKIHINRNIADSLILILFIFMYFEVSFFLKPKYL
;
A
#
# COMPACT_ATOMS: atom_id res chain seq x y z
N MET A 1 -0.81 -1.06 8.43
CA MET A 1 -0.82 0.24 7.73
C MET A 1 -1.66 0.06 6.49
N LEU A 2 -2.56 0.99 6.19
CA LEU A 2 -3.50 0.88 5.07
C LEU A 2 -3.28 2.02 4.09
N THR A 3 -3.31 1.70 2.79
CA THR A 3 -3.27 2.69 1.71
C THR A 3 -4.63 3.37 1.60
N LEU A 4 -4.65 4.70 1.67
CA LEU A 4 -5.86 5.49 1.61
C LEU A 4 -6.23 5.79 0.16
N LYS A 5 -7.38 5.29 -0.28
CA LYS A 5 -7.94 5.56 -1.61
C LYS A 5 -8.98 6.69 -1.55
N ALA A 6 -9.27 7.30 -2.69
CA ALA A 6 -10.22 8.42 -2.80
C ALA A 6 -11.69 8.03 -2.56
N ASN A 7 -12.00 6.76 -2.29
CA ASN A 7 -13.34 6.29 -1.97
C ASN A 7 -13.85 6.83 -0.61
N GLN A 8 -12.94 7.17 0.32
CA GLN A 8 -13.24 7.77 1.63
C GLN A 8 -13.04 9.30 1.58
N LYS A 9 -13.94 10.02 0.90
CA LYS A 9 -13.74 11.43 0.51
C LYS A 9 -13.34 12.39 1.66
N ASN A 10 -13.97 12.27 2.83
CA ASN A 10 -13.70 13.16 3.96
C ASN A 10 -12.30 12.90 4.55
N LEU A 11 -12.05 11.66 4.98
CA LEU A 11 -10.75 11.23 5.51
C LEU A 11 -9.61 11.52 4.52
N HIS A 12 -9.80 11.20 3.25
CA HIS A 12 -8.80 11.47 2.21
C HIS A 12 -8.49 12.97 2.10
N ARG A 13 -9.50 13.83 2.09
CA ARG A 13 -9.29 15.29 1.97
C ARG A 13 -8.48 15.84 3.15
N THR A 14 -8.83 15.47 4.38
CA THR A 14 -8.13 15.96 5.58
C THR A 14 -6.69 15.44 5.62
N VAL A 15 -6.48 14.15 5.37
CA VAL A 15 -5.14 13.55 5.32
C VAL A 15 -4.27 14.23 4.26
N CYS A 16 -4.80 14.52 3.07
CA CYS A 16 -4.08 15.25 2.05
C CYS A 16 -3.71 16.67 2.48
N ALA A 17 -4.62 17.39 3.16
CA ALA A 17 -4.38 18.77 3.59
C ALA A 17 -3.24 18.83 4.63
N GLU A 18 -3.34 18.02 5.67
CA GLU A 18 -2.34 17.93 6.76
C GLU A 18 -0.95 17.55 6.24
N LEU A 19 -0.88 16.55 5.38
CA LEU A 19 0.40 16.07 4.86
C LEU A 19 0.98 17.01 3.81
N LYS A 20 0.16 17.76 3.06
CA LYS A 20 0.65 18.75 2.08
C LYS A 20 1.37 19.91 2.78
N GLU A 21 0.86 20.36 3.92
CA GLU A 21 1.53 21.36 4.74
C GLU A 21 2.89 20.83 5.25
N LYS A 22 2.90 19.60 5.76
CA LYS A 22 4.12 18.96 6.27
C LYS A 22 5.20 18.76 5.19
N VAL A 23 4.81 18.31 4.00
CA VAL A 23 5.72 18.14 2.84
C VAL A 23 6.29 19.49 2.41
N SER A 24 5.53 20.58 2.49
CA SER A 24 5.99 21.91 2.06
C SER A 24 6.98 22.56 3.04
N LEU A 25 6.97 22.14 4.31
CA LEU A 25 7.79 22.71 5.39
C LEU A 25 9.11 21.97 5.64
N GLN A 26 9.23 20.71 5.20
CA GLN A 26 10.40 19.87 5.45
C GLN A 26 11.14 19.58 4.15
N ASN A 27 12.38 20.10 4.04
CA ASN A 27 13.37 19.53 3.13
C ASN A 27 13.77 18.16 3.70
N SER A 28 13.58 17.10 2.92
CA SER A 28 13.55 15.69 3.34
C SER A 28 14.84 15.21 4.05
N GLU A 29 14.71 14.75 5.30
CA GLU A 29 15.76 14.02 6.04
C GLU A 29 15.81 12.52 5.65
N ASP A 30 14.69 11.95 5.18
CA ASP A 30 14.52 10.54 4.83
C ASP A 30 14.26 10.35 3.32
N THR A 31 15.32 10.53 2.53
CA THR A 31 15.27 10.39 1.06
C THR A 31 15.88 9.07 0.63
N ALA A 32 15.08 8.22 -0.03
CA ALA A 32 15.56 7.00 -0.67
C ALA A 32 15.80 7.25 -2.16
N ILE A 33 17.01 6.96 -2.65
CA ILE A 33 17.37 7.12 -4.06
C ILE A 33 17.64 5.75 -4.67
N GLU A 34 16.88 5.37 -5.68
CA GLU A 34 17.11 4.18 -6.49
C GLU A 34 17.53 4.59 -7.91
N LYS A 35 18.71 4.13 -8.35
CA LYS A 35 19.21 4.30 -9.72
C LYS A 35 19.27 2.95 -10.42
N GLY A 36 18.60 2.81 -11.56
CA GLY A 36 18.63 1.56 -12.34
C GLY A 36 18.07 1.73 -13.75
N HIS A 37 18.65 1.04 -14.74
CA HIS A 37 18.17 0.95 -16.13
C HIS A 37 17.86 2.31 -16.80
N GLY A 38 18.64 3.36 -16.50
CA GLY A 38 18.43 4.69 -17.06
C GLY A 38 17.29 5.49 -16.42
N ARG A 39 16.81 5.06 -15.25
CA ARG A 39 15.76 5.70 -14.46
C ARG A 39 16.33 6.15 -13.11
N LEU A 40 15.89 7.33 -12.67
CA LEU A 40 16.09 7.84 -11.32
C LEU A 40 14.75 7.83 -10.60
N GLU A 41 14.66 7.09 -9.49
CA GLU A 41 13.53 7.15 -8.57
C GLU A 41 14.00 7.68 -7.23
N VAL A 42 13.32 8.72 -6.76
CA VAL A 42 13.54 9.34 -5.46
C VAL A 42 12.24 9.23 -4.69
N SER A 43 12.30 8.71 -3.46
CA SER A 43 11.12 8.61 -2.61
C SER A 43 11.36 9.31 -1.27
N GLU A 44 10.42 10.14 -0.88
CA GLU A 44 10.38 10.88 0.38
C GLU A 44 9.21 10.41 1.23
N TYR A 45 9.38 10.44 2.55
CA TYR A 45 8.43 9.87 3.50
C TYR A 45 8.12 10.88 4.61
N HIS A 46 6.85 11.22 4.77
CA HIS A 46 6.41 12.16 5.80
C HIS A 46 5.28 11.58 6.62
N VAL A 47 5.27 11.92 7.91
CA VAL A 47 4.25 11.47 8.86
C VAL A 47 3.71 12.63 9.69
N VAL A 48 2.45 12.50 10.09
CA VAL A 48 1.76 13.38 11.03
C VAL A 48 1.06 12.52 12.09
N ASN A 49 1.25 12.87 13.36
CA ASN A 49 0.53 12.23 14.47
C ASN A 49 -0.91 12.75 14.51
N THR A 50 -1.87 11.84 14.67
CA THR A 50 -3.31 12.13 14.58
C THR A 50 -3.98 12.45 15.91
N GLU A 51 -3.24 12.53 17.02
CA GLU A 51 -3.77 12.80 18.37
C GLU A 51 -4.74 14.00 18.43
N LYS A 52 -4.51 15.03 17.60
CA LYS A 52 -5.34 16.24 17.57
C LYS A 52 -6.57 16.15 16.64
N ILE A 53 -6.59 15.20 15.71
CA ILE A 53 -7.54 15.15 14.58
C ILE A 53 -8.37 13.85 14.58
N VAL A 54 -7.96 12.84 15.36
CA VAL A 54 -8.66 11.54 15.42
C VAL A 54 -10.12 11.66 15.85
N SER A 55 -10.46 12.66 16.65
CA SER A 55 -11.84 12.95 17.07
C SER A 55 -12.77 13.31 15.90
N GLU A 56 -12.24 13.77 14.77
CA GLU A 56 -13.00 14.05 13.55
C GLU A 56 -13.39 12.79 12.77
N PHE A 57 -12.78 11.64 13.10
CA PHE A 57 -12.95 10.37 12.39
C PHE A 57 -13.45 9.27 13.33
N PRO A 58 -14.73 9.30 13.76
CA PRO A 58 -15.28 8.31 14.68
C PRO A 58 -15.31 6.88 14.11
N ASP A 59 -15.39 6.75 12.78
CA ASP A 59 -15.29 5.46 12.07
C ASP A 59 -13.87 4.84 12.19
N TRP A 60 -12.87 5.62 12.63
CA TRP A 60 -11.45 5.23 12.66
C TRP A 60 -10.75 5.56 13.99
N PRO A 61 -11.28 5.10 15.13
CA PRO A 61 -10.87 5.58 16.47
C PRO A 61 -9.46 5.14 16.87
N LYS A 62 -8.87 4.18 16.14
CA LYS A 62 -7.55 3.61 16.44
C LYS A 62 -6.44 4.21 15.57
N ILE A 63 -6.72 5.15 14.66
CA ILE A 63 -5.66 5.77 13.87
C ILE A 63 -4.78 6.62 14.79
N LYS A 64 -3.47 6.44 14.65
CA LYS A 64 -2.43 7.18 15.37
C LYS A 64 -1.47 7.95 14.46
N THR A 65 -1.37 7.57 13.19
CA THR A 65 -0.45 8.21 12.25
C THR A 65 -1.06 8.29 10.85
N PHE A 66 -0.96 9.46 10.24
CA PHE A 66 -1.12 9.69 8.81
C PHE A 66 0.26 9.74 8.16
N GLY A 67 0.40 9.16 6.97
CA GLY A 67 1.66 9.18 6.24
C GLY A 67 1.48 9.42 4.75
N VAL A 68 2.50 10.00 4.11
CA VAL A 68 2.58 10.11 2.65
C VAL A 68 3.95 9.65 2.18
N ALA A 69 3.95 8.79 1.16
CA ALA A 69 5.13 8.51 0.36
C ALA A 69 5.03 9.34 -0.92
N VAL A 70 6.02 10.18 -1.17
CA VAL A 70 6.14 10.99 -2.39
C VAL A 70 7.20 10.35 -3.26
N SER A 71 6.84 9.91 -4.46
CA SER A 71 7.78 9.31 -5.41
C SER A 71 7.97 10.22 -6.61
N TYR A 72 9.21 10.59 -6.86
CA TYR A 72 9.66 11.30 -8.05
C TYR A 72 10.35 10.31 -8.95
N ARG A 73 9.90 10.25 -10.20
CA ARG A 73 10.47 9.39 -11.22
C ARG A 73 10.92 10.26 -12.37
N ALA A 74 12.21 10.24 -12.66
CA ALA A 74 12.78 10.90 -13.82
C ALA A 74 13.31 9.86 -14.81
N THR A 75 13.01 10.06 -16.08
CA THR A 75 13.46 9.18 -17.17
C THR A 75 14.25 9.96 -18.19
N LYS A 76 15.25 9.33 -18.82
CA LYS A 76 16.04 9.93 -19.91
C LYS A 76 15.20 10.41 -21.11
N TYR A 77 13.95 9.96 -21.20
CA TYR A 77 13.00 10.27 -22.27
C TYR A 77 12.02 11.40 -21.89
N GLY A 78 12.26 12.13 -20.80
CA GLY A 78 11.49 13.31 -20.39
C GLY A 78 10.10 13.03 -19.81
N ARG A 79 9.79 11.76 -19.50
CA ARG A 79 8.57 11.42 -18.75
C ARG A 79 8.90 11.44 -17.28
N ASP A 80 8.86 12.64 -16.72
CA ASP A 80 8.98 12.86 -15.29
C ASP A 80 7.59 12.75 -14.65
N SER A 81 7.49 12.05 -13.54
CA SER A 81 6.22 11.89 -12.83
C SER A 81 6.42 12.01 -11.33
N ILE A 82 5.49 12.68 -10.67
CA ILE A 82 5.38 12.73 -9.22
C ILE A 82 4.12 11.96 -8.80
N GLN A 83 4.25 11.11 -7.79
CA GLN A 83 3.15 10.34 -7.24
C GLN A 83 3.07 10.50 -5.73
N TYR A 84 1.87 10.70 -5.21
CA TYR A 84 1.57 10.77 -3.79
C TYR A 84 0.75 9.56 -3.39
N CYS A 85 1.26 8.76 -2.46
CA CYS A 85 0.55 7.63 -1.87
C CYS A 85 0.30 7.93 -0.38
N TYR A 86 -0.97 8.07 -0.01
CA TYR A 86 -1.39 8.39 1.36
C TYR A 86 -1.70 7.11 2.15
N TYR A 87 -1.40 7.14 3.44
CA TYR A 87 -1.52 6.00 4.34
C TYR A 87 -2.09 6.40 5.69
N ILE A 88 -2.78 5.45 6.32
CA ILE A 88 -3.21 5.53 7.71
C ILE A 88 -2.62 4.35 8.51
N SER A 89 -2.28 4.59 9.77
CA SER A 89 -1.72 3.57 10.66
C SER A 89 -2.29 3.70 12.07
N SER A 90 -2.56 2.57 12.70
CA SER A 90 -2.92 2.48 14.12
C SER A 90 -1.72 2.42 15.06
N ALA A 91 -0.51 2.35 14.51
CA ALA A 91 0.75 2.44 15.25
C ALA A 91 1.29 3.86 15.18
N ASN A 92 1.98 4.30 16.25
CA ASN A 92 2.77 5.53 16.26
C ASN A 92 4.03 5.31 15.43
N LEU A 93 4.13 5.98 14.27
CA LEU A 93 5.27 5.88 13.38
C LEU A 93 6.01 7.22 13.28
N ASN A 94 7.34 7.16 13.30
CA ASN A 94 8.19 8.24 12.80
C ASN A 94 8.46 8.02 11.29
N SER A 95 9.08 9.00 10.62
CA SER A 95 9.37 8.94 9.18
C SER A 95 10.18 7.69 8.80
N GLU A 96 11.20 7.33 9.58
CA GLU A 96 12.03 6.15 9.35
C GLU A 96 11.22 4.83 9.40
N LYS A 97 10.45 4.59 10.47
CA LYS A 97 9.63 3.38 10.60
C LYS A 97 8.54 3.33 9.53
N PHE A 98 7.99 4.48 9.17
CA PHE A 98 7.02 4.58 8.09
C PHE A 98 7.66 4.24 6.73
N ALA A 99 8.85 4.78 6.44
CA ALA A 99 9.59 4.47 5.21
C ALA A 99 9.93 2.98 5.10
N ILE A 100 10.34 2.33 6.21
CA ILE A 100 10.55 0.88 6.25
C ILE A 100 9.25 0.14 5.96
N ALA A 101 8.16 0.50 6.64
CA ALA A 101 6.87 -0.16 6.46
C ALA A 101 6.36 -0.04 5.01
N VAL A 102 6.47 1.15 4.40
CA VAL A 102 6.11 1.38 2.99
C VAL A 102 7.00 0.51 2.09
N ARG A 103 8.33 0.59 2.22
CA ARG A 103 9.26 -0.19 1.38
C ARG A 103 9.04 -1.71 1.50
N SER A 104 8.84 -2.22 2.71
CA SER A 104 8.52 -3.63 2.93
C SER A 104 7.21 -4.02 2.26
N HIS A 105 6.19 -3.17 2.34
CA HIS A 105 4.90 -3.40 1.69
C HIS A 105 5.03 -3.47 0.15
N TRP A 106 5.66 -2.48 -0.47
CA TRP A 106 5.94 -2.46 -1.92
C TRP A 106 6.82 -3.64 -2.36
N GLY A 107 7.80 -4.02 -1.55
CA GLY A 107 8.68 -5.15 -1.84
C GLY A 107 7.95 -6.49 -1.85
N ILE A 108 6.87 -6.64 -1.07
CA ILE A 108 6.01 -7.83 -1.10
C ILE A 108 5.12 -7.81 -2.34
N GLU A 109 4.46 -6.69 -2.62
CA GLU A 109 3.59 -6.52 -3.80
C GLU A 109 4.36 -6.80 -5.10
N LYS A 110 5.51 -6.13 -5.32
CA LYS A 110 6.32 -6.33 -6.53
C LYS A 110 6.77 -7.78 -6.74
N LYS A 111 7.12 -8.48 -5.66
CA LYS A 111 7.51 -9.89 -5.75
C LYS A 111 6.31 -10.77 -6.11
N LEU A 112 5.15 -10.49 -5.52
CA LEU A 112 3.94 -11.25 -5.77
C LEU A 112 3.47 -11.06 -7.22
N ASP A 113 3.38 -9.83 -7.69
CA ASP A 113 2.96 -9.48 -9.04
C ASP A 113 3.88 -10.15 -10.08
N TRP A 114 5.20 -10.11 -9.87
CA TRP A 114 6.14 -10.78 -10.76
C TRP A 114 5.92 -12.29 -10.84
N VAL A 115 5.65 -12.94 -9.69
CA VAL A 115 5.40 -14.39 -9.68
C VAL A 115 4.05 -14.71 -10.34
N LEU A 116 3.01 -13.91 -10.12
CA LEU A 116 1.72 -14.08 -10.77
C LEU A 116 1.82 -13.90 -12.29
N ASP A 117 2.55 -12.88 -12.73
CA ASP A 117 2.75 -12.56 -14.14
C ASP A 117 3.55 -13.65 -14.86
N ILE A 118 4.68 -14.09 -14.30
CA ILE A 118 5.59 -15.01 -14.99
C ILE A 118 5.24 -16.47 -14.74
N ALA A 119 4.96 -16.85 -13.49
CA ALA A 119 4.75 -18.26 -13.15
C ALA A 119 3.31 -18.72 -13.36
N MET A 120 2.34 -17.79 -13.37
CA MET A 120 0.90 -18.11 -13.51
C MET A 120 0.25 -17.47 -14.74
N ASN A 121 1.05 -16.81 -15.57
CA ASN A 121 0.67 -16.17 -16.82
C ASN A 121 -0.58 -15.29 -16.68
N GLU A 122 -0.66 -14.55 -15.58
CA GLU A 122 -1.86 -13.79 -15.22
C GLU A 122 -2.19 -12.72 -16.27
N ASN A 123 -1.18 -12.02 -16.80
CA ASN A 123 -1.35 -10.99 -17.82
C ASN A 123 -1.93 -11.52 -19.15
N ASP A 124 -1.64 -12.76 -19.51
CA ASP A 124 -2.16 -13.39 -20.74
C ASP A 124 -3.50 -14.12 -20.50
N CYS A 125 -4.03 -14.10 -19.27
CA CYS A 125 -5.25 -14.80 -18.93
C CYS A 125 -6.49 -14.01 -19.38
N GLN A 126 -7.11 -14.43 -20.48
CA GLN A 126 -8.29 -13.79 -21.07
C GLN A 126 -9.63 -14.18 -20.41
N ILE A 127 -9.63 -14.41 -19.10
CA ILE A 127 -10.84 -14.77 -18.34
C ILE A 127 -11.40 -13.51 -17.69
N TYR A 128 -12.43 -12.92 -18.30
CA TYR A 128 -13.02 -11.64 -17.89
C TYR A 128 -14.39 -11.76 -17.21
N ARG A 129 -14.89 -12.98 -17.00
CA ARG A 129 -16.18 -13.19 -16.34
C ARG A 129 -15.99 -13.06 -14.84
N ASP A 130 -16.54 -12.01 -14.23
CA ASP A 130 -16.24 -11.57 -12.85
C ASP A 130 -16.15 -12.71 -11.82
N SER A 131 -17.14 -13.61 -11.77
CA SER A 131 -17.15 -14.72 -10.80
C SER A 131 -16.05 -15.76 -11.02
N VAL A 132 -15.64 -15.97 -12.28
CA VAL A 132 -14.58 -16.92 -12.65
C VAL A 132 -13.21 -16.27 -12.50
N ALA A 133 -13.08 -14.99 -12.83
CA ALA A 133 -11.87 -14.21 -12.65
C ALA A 133 -11.49 -14.11 -11.15
N GLU A 134 -12.47 -13.83 -10.28
CA GLU A 134 -12.28 -13.78 -8.83
C GLU A 134 -11.87 -15.15 -8.27
N SER A 135 -12.57 -16.22 -8.68
CA SER A 135 -12.26 -17.59 -8.24
C SER A 135 -10.85 -18.03 -8.67
N LEU A 136 -10.43 -17.65 -9.88
CA LEU A 136 -9.11 -17.95 -10.41
C LEU A 136 -8.01 -17.18 -9.68
N ALA A 137 -8.22 -15.88 -9.42
CA ALA A 137 -7.31 -15.08 -8.62
C ALA A 137 -7.12 -15.70 -7.22
N CYS A 138 -8.21 -16.06 -6.54
CA CYS A 138 -8.16 -16.77 -5.26
C CYS A 138 -7.35 -18.08 -5.35
N THR A 139 -7.57 -18.87 -6.40
CA THR A 139 -6.88 -20.16 -6.59
C THR A 139 -5.38 -19.97 -6.81
N ARG A 140 -4.98 -18.98 -7.62
CA ARG A 140 -3.58 -18.61 -7.84
C ARG A 140 -2.91 -18.21 -6.53
N HIS A 141 -3.55 -17.37 -5.73
CA HIS A 141 -3.04 -16.98 -4.42
C HIS A 141 -2.90 -18.17 -3.45
N ILE A 142 -3.83 -19.12 -3.43
CA ILE A 142 -3.72 -20.34 -2.62
C ILE A 142 -2.51 -21.17 -3.11
N GLY A 143 -2.39 -21.38 -4.42
CA GLY A 143 -1.30 -22.13 -5.04
C GLY A 143 0.09 -21.55 -4.74
N LEU A 144 0.24 -20.23 -4.76
CA LEU A 144 1.52 -19.57 -4.42
C LEU A 144 1.94 -19.74 -2.95
N ASN A 145 0.99 -19.96 -2.06
CA ASN A 145 1.24 -20.07 -0.63
C ASN A 145 1.34 -21.52 -0.15
N MET A 146 0.82 -22.48 -0.90
CA MET A 146 0.87 -23.91 -0.57
C MET A 146 2.31 -24.44 -0.36
N PRO A 147 3.32 -24.12 -1.20
CA PRO A 147 4.69 -24.57 -0.97
C PRO A 147 5.32 -23.98 0.30
N LYS A 148 4.94 -22.75 0.67
CA LYS A 148 5.47 -22.05 1.86
C LYS A 148 4.98 -22.70 3.15
N ILE A 149 3.73 -23.13 3.18
CA ILE A 149 3.12 -23.85 4.30
C ILE A 149 3.81 -25.21 4.52
N HIS A 150 4.25 -25.87 3.45
CA HIS A 150 4.93 -27.18 3.53
C HIS A 150 6.42 -27.09 3.89
N ILE A 151 7.08 -25.96 3.64
CA ILE A 151 8.55 -25.82 3.78
C ILE A 151 8.95 -25.06 5.06
N ASN A 152 8.10 -24.18 5.61
CA ASN A 152 8.47 -23.37 6.78
C ASN A 152 7.35 -23.28 7.83
N ARG A 153 7.57 -23.85 9.01
CA ARG A 153 6.66 -23.77 10.18
C ARG A 153 6.72 -22.41 10.90
N ASN A 154 7.13 -21.34 10.23
CA ASN A 154 7.28 -20.05 10.90
C ASN A 154 6.00 -19.22 10.76
N ILE A 155 5.31 -19.01 11.87
CA ILE A 155 3.99 -18.34 11.97
C ILE A 155 4.02 -16.93 11.35
N ALA A 156 5.19 -16.30 11.28
CA ALA A 156 5.40 -14.99 10.67
C ALA A 156 5.06 -14.94 9.17
N ASP A 157 5.35 -16.00 8.41
CA ASP A 157 5.05 -16.06 6.97
C ASP A 157 3.55 -16.24 6.73
N SER A 158 2.84 -16.91 7.65
CA SER A 158 1.38 -17.05 7.65
C SER A 158 0.65 -15.78 8.09
N LEU A 159 1.28 -14.89 8.87
CA LEU A 159 0.71 -13.59 9.25
C LEU A 159 0.71 -12.59 8.10
N ILE A 160 1.66 -12.71 7.17
CA ILE A 160 1.68 -11.95 5.92
C ILE A 160 0.47 -12.33 5.05
N LEU A 161 0.06 -13.61 5.08
CA LEU A 161 -1.15 -14.11 4.42
C LEU A 161 -2.44 -13.47 4.98
N ILE A 162 -2.52 -13.32 6.31
CA ILE A 162 -3.69 -12.67 6.95
C ILE A 162 -3.73 -11.18 6.62
N LEU A 163 -2.59 -10.48 6.61
CA LEU A 163 -2.56 -9.06 6.24
C LEU A 163 -2.87 -8.82 4.75
N PHE A 164 -2.51 -9.74 3.85
CA PHE A 164 -2.81 -9.63 2.42
C PHE A 164 -4.25 -10.02 2.08
N ILE A 165 -4.78 -11.07 2.72
CA ILE A 165 -6.22 -11.38 2.64
C ILE A 165 -6.99 -10.22 3.25
N PHE A 166 -6.60 -9.65 4.39
CA PHE A 166 -7.24 -8.43 4.91
C PHE A 166 -7.10 -7.26 3.93
N MET A 167 -5.98 -7.04 3.25
CA MET A 167 -5.86 -5.94 2.29
C MET A 167 -6.75 -6.13 1.04
N TYR A 168 -6.83 -7.33 0.49
CA TYR A 168 -7.67 -7.62 -0.68
C TYR A 168 -9.16 -7.78 -0.32
N PHE A 169 -9.48 -8.38 0.83
CA PHE A 169 -10.84 -8.55 1.32
C PHE A 169 -11.38 -7.29 1.99
N GLU A 170 -10.57 -6.43 2.64
CA GLU A 170 -11.02 -5.12 3.12
C GLU A 170 -11.36 -4.20 1.96
N VAL A 171 -10.77 -4.33 0.77
CA VAL A 171 -11.21 -3.52 -0.39
C VAL A 171 -12.65 -3.89 -0.82
N SER A 172 -13.09 -5.14 -0.61
CA SER A 172 -14.47 -5.58 -0.87
C SER A 172 -15.39 -5.48 0.37
N PHE A 173 -14.86 -5.55 1.60
CA PHE A 173 -15.61 -5.55 2.86
C PHE A 173 -15.71 -4.15 3.51
N PHE A 174 -14.83 -3.18 3.17
CA PHE A 174 -14.97 -1.75 3.51
C PHE A 174 -15.80 -0.95 2.50
N LEU A 175 -16.48 -1.62 1.56
CA LEU A 175 -17.71 -1.09 0.99
C LEU A 175 -18.76 -1.09 2.11
N LYS A 176 -19.02 0.08 2.71
CA LYS A 176 -20.11 0.28 3.70
C LYS A 176 -21.35 -0.49 3.24
N PRO A 177 -22.09 -1.18 4.14
CA PRO A 177 -23.43 -1.64 3.81
C PRO A 177 -24.25 -0.39 3.54
N LYS A 178 -24.67 -0.23 2.29
CA LYS A 178 -25.70 0.69 1.90
C LYS A 178 -26.80 -0.12 1.24
N TYR A 179 -27.80 -0.39 2.06
CA TYR A 179 -29.18 -0.79 1.72
C TYR A 179 -29.39 -2.27 1.38
N LEU A 180 -29.66 -3.08 2.41
CA LEU A 180 -31.03 -3.40 2.85
C LEU A 180 -31.03 -3.61 4.37
#